data_AF-A0A812CY09-F1
#
_entry.id   AF-A0A812CY09-F1
#
_cell.length_a   1.000
_cell.length_b   1.000
_cell.length_c   1.000
_cell.angle_alpha   90.00
_cell.angle_beta   90.00
_cell.angle_gamma   90.00
#
_symmetry.space_group_name_H-M   'P 1'
#
loop_
_entity.id
_entity.type
_entity.pdbx_description
1 polymer ?
#
loop_
_entity_poly.entity_id
_entity_poly.type
_entity_poly.pdbx_seq_one_letter_code
_entity_poly.pdbx_strand_id
1 'polypeptide(L)'
;MLVYLSYQLFGTKFFARQRKGIEILVDYYSFQHFILEKIWINLGRLRNNLYLRISGVPKDVPKRPQIISCPLDACEELPDKPLRLEVGVISSKRVMDTLKFSDHNMLIELSIVSGNDFTYPFMKMENKFLFHLDIEGQKSKLENIVAWVRRYKRIENHPFLTTTMKHNPSFASAVQHSRDFYNLSIDPNFVFNEQPTTNRGFLKKVIHERIESGNLSSHILGIHNRFYWHRMLVEDIDHYKPGIEHLLSGLRSCIYRMLLPLDEHTVVEYGQGRSFDIIPATVPVAHWKWIPQLDQVDSQKIFENLRTFHKIMVQLEPGLRTGNWPQNWIKRYGRRNGFLFYCLRYFLLLNWQRNIWISEDEFLALFSLVFATKNEIEYQEVAIPPSARCITIYNWFQDIYRYAYVFLGSLLYLQHEFPKPEEIFSGSVWVVYHRSCDINYYPPASRPNFRKAVDKARKEMDSVIHERRHMIRYLVDGVFYFQD
;
A
#
# COMPACT_ATOMS: atom_id res chain seq x y z
N MET A 1 8.91 12.32 0.87
CA MET A 1 10.00 13.27 1.18
C MET A 1 10.99 13.40 0.03
N LEU A 2 11.51 12.32 -0.56
CA LEU A 2 12.18 12.38 -1.87
C LEU A 2 11.27 12.85 -3.02
N VAL A 3 9.94 12.73 -2.84
CA VAL A 3 8.94 13.40 -3.68
C VAL A 3 9.04 14.94 -3.60
N TYR A 4 9.33 15.47 -2.41
CA TYR A 4 9.49 16.92 -2.21
C TYR A 4 10.82 17.40 -2.81
N LEU A 5 11.87 16.57 -2.73
CA LEU A 5 13.13 16.76 -3.45
C LEU A 5 12.91 16.89 -4.97
N SER A 6 12.00 16.10 -5.54
CA SER A 6 11.75 16.09 -6.99
C SER A 6 11.17 17.39 -7.54
N TYR A 7 10.32 18.05 -6.75
CA TYR A 7 9.67 19.31 -7.11
C TYR A 7 10.66 20.50 -7.07
N GLN A 8 11.68 20.41 -6.21
CA GLN A 8 12.73 21.44 -6.09
C GLN A 8 13.94 21.18 -7.01
N LEU A 9 14.36 19.93 -7.21
CA LEU A 9 15.56 19.59 -7.99
C LEU A 9 15.38 19.64 -9.51
N PHE A 10 14.18 19.32 -10.02
CA PHE A 10 14.02 19.00 -11.45
C PHE A 10 13.16 19.97 -12.25
N GLY A 11 12.69 21.07 -11.67
CA GLY A 11 11.99 22.12 -12.44
C GLY A 11 10.91 21.57 -13.38
N THR A 12 10.10 20.60 -12.93
CA THR A 12 9.20 19.77 -13.76
C THR A 12 7.98 20.52 -14.33
N LYS A 13 8.01 21.86 -14.39
CA LYS A 13 6.95 22.66 -14.99
C LYS A 13 6.89 22.57 -16.52
N PHE A 14 8.00 22.18 -17.19
CA PHE A 14 8.09 22.31 -18.66
C PHE A 14 7.61 21.08 -19.44
N PHE A 15 7.79 19.85 -18.94
CA PHE A 15 7.43 18.61 -19.67
C PHE A 15 5.97 18.18 -19.48
N ALA A 16 5.41 18.35 -18.27
CA ALA A 16 4.02 17.99 -17.95
C ALA A 16 2.98 18.73 -18.83
N ARG A 17 3.25 20.00 -19.18
CA ARG A 17 2.40 20.82 -20.04
C ARG A 17 2.34 20.34 -21.49
N GLN A 18 3.44 19.79 -22.03
CA GLN A 18 3.47 19.32 -23.43
C GLN A 18 2.76 17.96 -23.62
N ARG A 19 2.61 17.16 -22.55
CA ARG A 19 2.05 15.79 -22.62
C ARG A 19 0.64 15.63 -22.05
N LYS A 20 -0.05 16.73 -21.68
CA LYS A 20 -1.37 16.71 -21.03
C LYS A 20 -1.45 15.76 -19.81
N GLY A 21 -0.43 15.77 -18.95
CA GLY A 21 -0.34 14.89 -17.78
C GLY A 21 0.28 15.58 -16.56
N ILE A 22 0.21 14.92 -15.40
CA ILE A 22 0.97 15.30 -14.19
C ILE A 22 2.21 14.41 -14.14
N GLU A 23 3.40 15.00 -14.10
CA GLU A 23 4.66 14.27 -13.94
C GLU A 23 5.15 14.40 -12.49
N ILE A 24 5.33 13.26 -11.82
CA ILE A 24 5.91 13.19 -10.47
C ILE A 24 7.17 12.35 -10.57
N LEU A 25 8.33 12.99 -10.39
CA LEU A 25 9.59 12.26 -10.28
C LEU A 25 9.69 11.69 -8.86
N VAL A 26 9.85 10.38 -8.75
CA VAL A 26 10.10 9.71 -7.48
C VAL A 26 11.32 8.84 -7.67
N ASP A 27 12.20 8.77 -6.68
CA ASP A 27 13.27 7.78 -6.78
C ASP A 27 12.70 6.37 -6.69
N TYR A 28 13.40 5.42 -7.30
CA TYR A 28 13.01 4.00 -7.34
C TYR A 28 12.77 3.45 -5.94
N TYR A 29 13.55 3.93 -4.98
CA TYR A 29 13.42 3.55 -3.59
C TYR A 29 12.10 4.10 -3.01
N SER A 30 11.78 5.38 -3.14
CA SER A 30 10.47 5.93 -2.72
C SER A 30 9.26 5.29 -3.41
N PHE A 31 9.41 4.92 -4.69
CA PHE A 31 8.40 4.21 -5.46
C PHE A 31 8.18 2.80 -4.90
N GLN A 32 9.27 2.06 -4.70
CA GLN A 32 9.25 0.71 -4.15
C GLN A 32 8.68 0.72 -2.73
N HIS A 33 9.05 1.69 -1.88
CA HIS A 33 8.59 1.85 -0.50
C HIS A 33 7.29 2.64 -0.32
N PHE A 34 6.49 2.77 -1.38
CA PHE A 34 5.12 3.31 -1.33
C PHE A 34 4.97 4.72 -0.74
N ILE A 35 5.98 5.58 -0.88
CA ILE A 35 5.87 7.00 -0.48
C ILE A 35 4.79 7.73 -1.31
N LEU A 36 4.33 7.13 -2.43
CA LEU A 36 3.17 7.53 -3.23
C LEU A 36 1.90 7.77 -2.41
N GLU A 37 1.64 7.00 -1.35
CA GLU A 37 0.46 7.24 -0.49
C GLU A 37 0.51 8.59 0.20
N LYS A 38 1.69 9.00 0.68
CA LYS A 38 1.88 10.35 1.20
C LYS A 38 1.75 11.41 0.11
N ILE A 39 2.08 11.09 -1.14
CA ILE A 39 1.84 11.99 -2.28
C ILE A 39 0.34 12.15 -2.47
N TRP A 40 -0.43 11.06 -2.49
CA TRP A 40 -1.88 11.09 -2.59
C TRP A 40 -2.54 11.81 -1.42
N ILE A 41 -2.10 11.55 -0.18
CA ILE A 41 -2.54 12.27 1.03
C ILE A 41 -2.24 13.77 0.91
N ASN A 42 -1.04 14.15 0.47
CA ASN A 42 -0.67 15.57 0.35
C ASN A 42 -1.33 16.26 -0.85
N LEU A 43 -1.47 15.57 -1.99
CA LEU A 43 -2.22 16.04 -3.16
C LEU A 43 -3.70 16.21 -2.82
N GLY A 44 -4.28 15.30 -2.02
CA GLY A 44 -5.64 15.42 -1.49
C GLY A 44 -5.80 16.52 -0.43
N ARG A 45 -4.72 16.89 0.28
CA ARG A 45 -4.69 18.02 1.24
C ARG A 45 -4.52 19.38 0.59
N LEU A 46 -4.16 19.47 -0.70
CA LEU A 46 -4.13 20.72 -1.46
C LEU A 46 -5.58 21.21 -1.67
N ARG A 47 -6.18 21.79 -0.62
CA ARG A 47 -7.44 22.52 -0.72
C ARG A 47 -7.26 23.59 -1.80
N ASN A 48 -8.17 23.57 -2.78
CA ASN A 48 -8.23 24.44 -3.97
C ASN A 48 -7.52 23.93 -5.24
N ASN A 49 -7.04 22.69 -5.29
CA ASN A 49 -6.77 22.07 -6.57
C ASN A 49 -8.07 21.45 -7.13
N LEU A 50 -8.78 22.18 -8.00
CA LEU A 50 -9.99 21.70 -8.69
C LEU A 50 -9.80 20.36 -9.44
N TYR A 51 -8.55 19.99 -9.70
CA TYR A 51 -8.12 18.81 -10.44
C TYR A 51 -7.89 17.56 -9.56
N LEU A 52 -7.86 17.72 -8.24
CA LEU A 52 -7.62 16.65 -7.25
C LEU A 52 -8.60 16.82 -6.07
N ARG A 53 -9.87 16.48 -6.30
CA ARG A 53 -10.88 16.39 -5.23
C ARG A 53 -10.98 14.96 -4.72
N ILE A 54 -10.44 14.70 -3.53
CA ILE A 54 -10.88 13.59 -2.67
C ILE A 54 -11.75 14.21 -1.57
N SER A 55 -13.06 14.02 -1.69
CA SER A 55 -14.03 14.48 -0.71
C SER A 55 -14.21 13.41 0.36
N GLY A 56 -13.70 13.68 1.56
CA GLY A 56 -13.87 12.82 2.73
C GLY A 56 -13.29 13.47 3.99
N VAL A 57 -14.01 14.44 4.55
CA VAL A 57 -13.86 14.81 5.97
C VAL A 57 -15.27 14.77 6.57
N PRO A 58 -15.51 13.98 7.64
CA PRO A 58 -16.77 13.98 8.35
C PRO A 58 -17.14 15.37 8.87
N LYS A 59 -18.44 15.67 8.89
CA LYS A 59 -19.04 17.00 9.14
C LYS A 59 -19.01 17.47 10.61
N ASP A 60 -18.19 16.89 11.48
CA ASP A 60 -18.23 17.19 12.91
C ASP A 60 -16.93 17.84 13.42
N VAL A 61 -16.69 19.08 12.99
CA VAL A 61 -15.84 20.03 13.74
C VAL A 61 -16.56 21.39 13.74
N PRO A 62 -17.01 21.92 14.89
CA PRO A 62 -17.74 23.17 14.93
C PRO A 62 -16.78 24.36 14.91
N LYS A 63 -16.91 25.21 13.88
CA LYS A 63 -17.14 26.67 13.97
C LYS A 63 -17.02 27.28 12.58
N ARG A 64 -18.05 28.05 12.19
CA ARG A 64 -18.16 28.82 10.93
C ARG A 64 -16.88 29.64 10.68
N PRO A 65 -16.50 29.78 9.41
CA PRO A 65 -16.56 31.11 8.82
C PRO A 65 -17.44 31.13 7.57
N GLN A 66 -17.84 32.36 7.22
CA GLN A 66 -18.88 32.74 6.26
C GLN A 66 -18.83 31.95 4.95
N ILE A 67 -20.02 31.50 4.54
CA ILE A 67 -20.31 31.03 3.19
C ILE A 67 -20.04 32.21 2.26
N ILE A 68 -18.87 32.23 1.60
CA ILE A 68 -18.74 32.94 0.34
C ILE A 68 -19.47 32.05 -0.68
N SER A 69 -20.71 32.43 -0.99
CA SER A 69 -21.45 31.85 -2.10
C SER A 69 -20.68 32.16 -3.37
N CYS A 70 -19.93 31.18 -3.86
CA CYS A 70 -19.41 31.22 -5.22
C CYS A 70 -20.62 30.94 -6.14
N PRO A 71 -21.03 31.88 -7.01
CA PRO A 71 -22.10 31.62 -7.96
C PRO A 71 -21.64 30.50 -8.89
N LEU A 72 -22.44 29.44 -8.99
CA LEU A 72 -22.20 28.25 -9.81
C LEU A 72 -22.18 28.54 -11.33
N ASP A 73 -22.40 29.79 -11.74
CA ASP A 73 -22.55 30.21 -13.14
C ASP A 73 -21.26 30.74 -13.78
N ALA A 74 -20.13 30.77 -13.06
CA ALA A 74 -18.82 31.08 -13.63
C ALA A 74 -17.95 29.80 -13.69
N CYS A 75 -18.43 28.77 -14.40
CA CYS A 75 -17.53 27.68 -14.81
C CYS A 75 -16.74 28.16 -16.02
N GLU A 76 -15.54 28.71 -15.77
CA GLU A 76 -14.42 28.57 -16.70
C GLU A 76 -14.37 27.11 -17.16
N GLU A 77 -14.12 26.88 -18.46
CA GLU A 77 -14.06 25.55 -19.06
C GLU A 77 -13.32 24.59 -18.13
N LEU A 78 -13.99 23.49 -17.76
CA LEU A 78 -13.37 22.46 -16.94
C LEU A 78 -12.10 22.02 -17.67
N PRO A 79 -10.94 22.10 -17.01
CA PRO A 79 -9.67 21.85 -17.67
C PRO A 79 -9.58 20.40 -18.16
N ASP A 80 -8.84 20.20 -19.24
CA ASP A 80 -8.61 18.89 -19.86
C ASP A 80 -8.24 17.84 -18.80
N LYS A 81 -9.00 16.73 -18.78
CA LYS A 81 -8.73 15.58 -17.93
C LYS A 81 -7.31 15.07 -18.21
N PRO A 82 -6.43 14.95 -17.20
CA PRO A 82 -5.13 14.32 -17.41
C PRO A 82 -5.35 12.85 -17.79
N LEU A 83 -4.85 12.45 -18.97
CA LEU A 83 -5.03 11.10 -19.49
C LEU A 83 -4.15 10.07 -18.78
N ARG A 84 -3.07 10.55 -18.13
CA ARG A 84 -2.11 9.71 -17.41
C ARG A 84 -1.37 10.49 -16.33
N LEU A 85 -1.05 9.79 -15.25
CA LEU A 85 -0.04 10.20 -14.28
C LEU A 85 1.29 9.58 -14.74
N GLU A 86 2.26 10.41 -15.11
CA GLU A 86 3.61 9.94 -15.42
C GLU A 86 4.43 9.96 -14.13
N VAL A 87 4.76 8.78 -13.61
CA VAL A 87 5.66 8.66 -12.46
C VAL A 87 7.04 8.33 -12.99
N GLY A 88 7.92 9.31 -13.07
CA GLY A 88 9.29 9.10 -13.54
C GLY A 88 10.13 8.55 -12.39
N VAL A 89 10.65 7.33 -12.58
CA VAL A 89 11.42 6.66 -11.55
C VAL A 89 12.92 6.96 -11.74
N ILE A 90 13.54 7.64 -10.76
CA ILE A 90 14.97 7.96 -10.80
C ILE A 90 15.77 6.97 -9.95
N SER A 91 16.86 6.42 -10.49
CA SER A 91 17.70 5.48 -9.73
C SER A 91 18.39 6.18 -8.57
N SER A 92 18.55 5.47 -7.44
CA SER A 92 19.27 6.01 -6.27
C SER A 92 20.69 6.44 -6.62
N LYS A 93 21.34 5.74 -7.57
CA LYS A 93 22.65 6.13 -8.13
C LYS A 93 22.59 7.51 -8.78
N ARG A 94 21.60 7.76 -9.64
CA ARG A 94 21.45 9.07 -10.30
C ARG A 94 21.13 10.18 -9.31
N VAL A 95 20.36 9.88 -8.26
CA VAL A 95 20.13 10.82 -7.14
C VAL A 95 21.45 11.12 -6.41
N MET A 96 22.23 10.10 -6.05
CA MET A 96 23.55 10.27 -5.43
C MET A 96 24.50 11.10 -6.29
N ASP A 97 24.58 10.80 -7.59
CA ASP A 97 25.43 11.54 -8.54
C ASP A 97 25.02 13.02 -8.60
N THR A 98 23.70 13.29 -8.63
CA THR A 98 23.15 14.65 -8.64
C THR A 98 23.48 15.39 -7.34
N LEU A 99 23.38 14.71 -6.20
CA LEU A 99 23.63 15.27 -4.87
C LEU A 99 25.10 15.24 -4.45
N LYS A 100 25.97 14.64 -5.26
CA LYS A 100 27.41 14.42 -4.98
C LYS A 100 27.64 13.66 -3.67
N PHE A 101 26.86 12.60 -3.44
CA PHE A 101 27.05 11.69 -2.31
C PHE A 101 28.03 10.57 -2.67
N SER A 102 28.91 10.20 -1.73
CA SER A 102 29.92 9.16 -1.94
C SER A 102 29.37 7.74 -1.79
N ASP A 103 28.27 7.57 -1.05
CA ASP A 103 27.71 6.27 -0.74
C ASP A 103 26.19 6.34 -0.49
N HIS A 104 25.55 5.17 -0.44
CA HIS A 104 24.11 5.05 -0.26
C HIS A 104 23.65 5.44 1.16
N ASN A 105 24.49 5.28 2.18
CA ASN A 105 24.13 5.63 3.56
C ASN A 105 23.87 7.13 3.67
N MET A 106 24.53 7.97 2.87
CA MET A 106 24.24 9.39 2.83
C MET A 106 22.82 9.71 2.35
N LEU A 107 22.19 8.88 1.50
CA LEU A 107 20.77 9.05 1.16
C LEU A 107 19.86 8.75 2.36
N ILE A 108 20.23 7.76 3.17
CA ILE A 108 19.53 7.41 4.40
C ILE A 108 19.65 8.56 5.42
N GLU A 109 20.86 9.09 5.60
CA GLU A 109 21.11 10.22 6.50
C GLU A 109 20.41 11.49 6.03
N LEU A 110 20.39 11.76 4.71
CA LEU A 110 19.57 12.82 4.13
C LEU A 110 18.09 12.63 4.48
N SER A 111 17.60 11.40 4.42
CA SER A 111 16.22 11.08 4.80
C SER A 111 15.97 11.33 6.30
N ILE A 112 16.87 10.90 7.17
CA ILE A 112 16.80 11.13 8.61
C ILE A 112 16.75 12.64 8.92
N VAL A 113 17.72 13.40 8.41
CA VAL A 113 17.89 14.82 8.70
C VAL A 113 16.73 15.65 8.14
N SER A 114 16.17 15.22 7.01
CA SER A 114 15.00 15.87 6.41
C SER A 114 13.68 15.55 7.14
N GLY A 115 13.69 14.65 8.13
CA GLY A 115 12.51 14.22 8.87
C GLY A 115 11.68 13.18 8.12
N ASN A 116 12.16 11.94 8.10
CA ASN A 116 11.42 10.80 7.56
C ASN A 116 10.32 10.31 8.52
N ASP A 117 9.65 9.21 8.18
CA ASP A 117 8.63 8.56 9.00
C ASP A 117 8.96 8.46 10.50
N PHE A 118 10.20 8.11 10.84
CA PHE A 118 10.66 7.94 12.22
C PHE A 118 11.06 9.24 12.90
N THR A 119 11.73 10.09 12.14
CA THR A 119 12.46 11.24 12.68
C THR A 119 11.69 12.54 12.55
N TYR A 120 10.64 12.58 11.73
CA TYR A 120 9.81 13.76 11.50
C TYR A 120 9.25 14.40 12.78
N PRO A 121 8.70 13.65 13.76
CA PRO A 121 8.22 14.26 15.00
C PRO A 121 9.34 15.02 15.73
N PHE A 122 10.54 14.44 15.78
CA PHE A 122 11.71 15.04 16.42
C PHE A 122 12.27 16.23 15.64
N MET A 123 12.31 16.12 14.30
CA MET A 123 12.84 17.17 13.43
C MET A 123 11.91 18.39 13.35
N LYS A 124 10.59 18.20 13.53
CA LYS A 124 9.59 19.28 13.38
C LYS A 124 9.10 19.88 14.69
N MET A 125 9.09 19.15 15.81
CA MET A 125 8.45 19.60 17.06
C MET A 125 8.96 20.94 17.61
N GLU A 126 10.12 21.43 17.20
CA GLU A 126 10.64 22.70 17.73
C GLU A 126 11.08 23.75 16.70
N ASN A 127 11.05 23.47 15.39
CA ASN A 127 11.76 24.25 14.35
C ASN A 127 13.27 24.49 14.59
N LYS A 128 13.81 24.28 15.81
CA LYS A 128 15.20 24.46 16.22
C LYS A 128 16.17 23.62 15.40
N PHE A 129 15.80 22.38 15.05
CA PHE A 129 16.66 21.51 14.25
C PHE A 129 16.94 22.10 12.87
N LEU A 130 15.91 22.55 12.15
CA LEU A 130 16.09 23.19 10.84
C LEU A 130 16.95 24.46 10.91
N PHE A 131 16.92 25.20 12.03
CA PHE A 131 17.81 26.33 12.26
C PHE A 131 19.28 25.91 12.47
N HIS A 132 19.53 24.78 13.13
CA HIS A 132 20.88 24.23 13.30
C HIS A 132 21.42 23.50 12.06
N LEU A 133 20.57 23.26 11.06
CA LEU A 133 20.94 22.72 9.75
C LEU A 133 21.29 23.80 8.72
N ASP A 134 21.17 25.08 9.08
CA ASP A 134 21.51 26.19 8.20
C ASP A 134 23.04 26.34 8.06
N ILE A 135 23.55 26.16 6.85
CA ILE A 135 24.99 26.27 6.56
C ILE A 135 25.34 27.66 6.01
N GLU A 136 24.38 28.46 5.53
CA GLU A 136 24.68 29.70 4.79
C GLU A 136 23.58 30.79 4.87
N GLY A 137 22.75 30.81 5.92
CA GLY A 137 21.69 31.81 6.08
C GLY A 137 20.49 31.63 5.14
N GLN A 138 20.40 30.50 4.44
CA GLN A 138 19.30 30.18 3.53
C GLN A 138 18.38 29.15 4.16
N LYS A 139 17.22 29.60 4.66
CA LYS A 139 16.27 28.72 5.35
C LYS A 139 15.73 27.63 4.43
N SER A 140 15.74 26.38 4.93
CA SER A 140 14.93 25.25 4.45
C SER A 140 15.05 24.90 2.95
N LYS A 141 16.22 25.10 2.35
CA LYS A 141 16.52 24.63 1.00
C LYS A 141 17.20 23.26 1.05
N LEU A 142 16.80 22.37 0.16
CA LEU A 142 17.35 21.02 0.08
C LEU A 142 18.89 21.03 -0.03
N GLU A 143 19.44 21.98 -0.78
CA GLU A 143 20.87 22.13 -1.01
C GLU A 143 21.66 22.27 0.29
N ASN A 144 21.08 22.91 1.31
CA ASN A 144 21.70 23.07 2.63
C ASN A 144 21.70 21.76 3.41
N ILE A 145 20.60 21.01 3.36
CA ILE A 145 20.53 19.69 4.00
C ILE A 145 21.51 18.73 3.32
N VAL A 146 21.63 18.81 1.99
CA VAL A 146 22.60 18.01 1.20
C VAL A 146 24.05 18.42 1.53
N ALA A 147 24.34 19.71 1.68
CA ALA A 147 25.65 20.19 2.14
C ALA A 147 25.94 19.70 3.57
N TRP A 148 24.93 19.69 4.43
CA TRP A 148 25.03 19.22 5.80
C TRP A 148 25.39 17.73 5.85
N VAL A 149 24.67 16.91 5.10
CA VAL A 149 24.94 15.46 5.04
C VAL A 149 26.33 15.19 4.46
N ARG A 150 26.78 15.97 3.45
CA ARG A 150 28.16 15.85 2.95
C ARG A 150 29.22 16.19 4.00
N ARG A 151 28.97 17.23 4.80
CA ARG A 151 29.90 17.68 5.84
C ARG A 151 29.98 16.70 7.01
N TYR A 152 28.84 16.29 7.55
CA TYR A 152 28.79 15.49 8.77
C TYR A 152 28.76 14.00 8.49
N LYS A 153 28.30 13.55 7.32
CA LYS A 153 28.13 12.14 6.88
C LYS A 153 27.16 11.31 7.71
N ARG A 154 27.06 11.53 9.02
CA ARG A 154 26.16 10.87 9.96
C ARG A 154 25.61 11.86 10.96
N ILE A 155 24.41 11.60 11.45
CA ILE A 155 23.73 12.47 12.40
C ILE A 155 24.48 12.64 13.74
N GLU A 156 25.20 11.62 14.19
CA GLU A 156 26.04 11.61 15.39
C GLU A 156 27.33 12.43 15.24
N ASN A 157 27.67 12.89 14.04
CA ASN A 157 28.84 13.74 13.88
C ASN A 157 28.51 15.21 14.14
N HIS A 158 27.22 15.54 14.29
CA HIS A 158 26.80 16.89 14.67
C HIS A 158 26.71 17.03 16.20
N PRO A 159 27.45 17.97 16.83
CA PRO A 159 27.53 18.08 18.30
C PRO A 159 26.17 18.24 18.99
N PHE A 160 25.29 19.07 18.40
CA PHE A 160 23.95 19.29 18.93
C PHE A 160 23.07 18.04 18.84
N LEU A 161 23.04 17.37 17.67
CA LEU A 161 22.15 16.22 17.45
C LEU A 161 22.59 15.02 18.26
N THR A 162 23.89 14.83 18.42
CA THR A 162 24.46 13.80 19.30
C THR A 162 24.06 14.02 20.75
N THR A 163 24.15 15.26 21.21
CA THR A 163 23.69 15.64 22.55
C THR A 163 22.20 15.38 22.69
N THR A 164 21.38 15.78 21.71
CA THR A 164 19.94 15.51 21.72
C THR A 164 19.64 14.01 21.78
N MET A 165 20.26 13.19 20.94
CA MET A 165 20.05 11.74 20.93
C MET A 165 20.45 11.08 22.25
N LYS A 166 21.51 11.57 22.91
CA LYS A 166 21.90 11.10 24.25
C LYS A 166 20.84 11.41 25.31
N HIS A 167 20.17 12.56 25.21
CA HIS A 167 19.14 12.99 26.18
C HIS A 167 17.72 12.56 25.78
N ASN A 168 17.53 12.07 24.54
CA ASN A 168 16.26 11.61 24.02
C ASN A 168 16.43 10.21 23.38
N PRO A 169 16.31 9.14 24.17
CA PRO A 169 16.45 7.76 23.69
C PRO A 169 15.46 7.42 22.57
N SER A 170 14.26 8.00 22.58
CA SER A 170 13.26 7.81 21.52
C SER A 170 13.73 8.36 20.18
N PHE A 171 14.46 9.48 20.18
CA PHE A 171 15.05 10.03 18.96
C PHE A 171 16.20 9.16 18.44
N ALA A 172 17.08 8.68 19.33
CA ALA A 172 18.15 7.75 18.96
C ALA A 172 17.59 6.45 18.35
N SER A 173 16.52 5.90 18.95
CA SER A 173 15.82 4.73 18.43
C SER A 173 15.18 5.01 17.06
N ALA A 174 14.57 6.17 16.85
CA ALA A 174 14.00 6.58 15.56
C ALA A 174 15.06 6.69 14.45
N VAL A 175 16.25 7.21 14.78
CA VAL A 175 17.40 7.24 13.86
C VAL A 175 17.84 5.83 13.51
N GLN A 176 17.97 4.95 14.50
CA GLN A 176 18.38 3.56 14.25
C GLN A 176 17.34 2.80 13.41
N HIS A 177 16.04 2.90 13.74
CA HIS A 177 14.96 2.31 12.94
C HIS A 177 14.96 2.82 11.50
N SER A 178 15.26 4.10 11.28
CA SER A 178 15.42 4.64 9.94
C SER A 178 16.53 3.93 9.18
N ARG A 179 17.69 3.73 9.80
CA ARG A 179 18.79 3.02 9.15
C ARG A 179 18.43 1.58 8.87
N ASP A 180 17.83 0.88 9.83
CA ASP A 180 17.46 -0.53 9.66
C ASP A 180 16.41 -0.71 8.54
N PHE A 181 15.50 0.25 8.39
CA PHE A 181 14.49 0.25 7.32
C PHE A 181 15.08 0.65 5.95
N TYR A 182 15.84 1.74 5.92
CA TYR A 182 16.33 2.34 4.68
C TYR A 182 17.60 1.66 4.14
N ASN A 183 18.31 0.89 4.98
CA ASN A 183 19.49 0.13 4.59
C ASN A 183 19.10 -1.19 3.93
N LEU A 184 18.75 -1.09 2.65
CA LEU A 184 18.54 -2.25 1.78
C LEU A 184 19.79 -2.62 1.00
N SER A 185 20.90 -1.90 1.23
CA SER A 185 22.19 -2.29 0.72
C SER A 185 22.51 -3.67 1.26
N ILE A 186 22.57 -4.60 0.34
CA ILE A 186 23.35 -5.81 0.51
C ILE A 186 24.76 -5.31 0.73
N ASP A 187 25.36 -5.58 1.88
CA ASP A 187 26.77 -5.28 2.06
C ASP A 187 27.55 -6.09 1.01
N PRO A 188 28.20 -5.46 0.01
CA PRO A 188 28.93 -6.17 -1.02
C PRO A 188 30.17 -6.86 -0.46
N ASN A 189 30.59 -6.49 0.77
CA ASN A 189 31.60 -7.15 1.56
C ASN A 189 30.99 -8.06 2.65
N PHE A 190 29.70 -8.40 2.57
CA PHE A 190 29.11 -9.49 3.35
C PHE A 190 29.68 -10.81 2.82
N VAL A 191 30.96 -11.02 3.11
CA VAL A 191 31.58 -12.33 2.99
C VAL A 191 30.77 -13.23 3.91
N PHE A 192 30.38 -14.41 3.41
CA PHE A 192 29.87 -15.54 4.20
C PHE A 192 30.95 -16.06 5.18
N ASN A 193 31.60 -15.17 5.91
CA ASN A 193 32.60 -15.45 6.94
C ASN A 193 31.96 -15.69 8.31
N GLU A 194 30.68 -15.35 8.49
CA GLU A 194 29.88 -16.06 9.46
C GLU A 194 29.61 -17.44 8.87
N GLN A 195 30.16 -18.47 9.50
CA GLN A 195 29.91 -19.85 9.10
C GLN A 195 28.40 -20.04 8.85
N PRO A 196 28.00 -20.74 7.77
CA PRO A 196 26.59 -20.99 7.41
C PRO A 196 25.83 -21.86 8.43
N THR A 197 26.31 -21.96 9.66
CA THR A 197 25.74 -22.76 10.75
C THR A 197 24.51 -22.11 11.39
N THR A 198 24.25 -20.82 11.18
CA THR A 198 22.99 -20.19 11.60
C THR A 198 21.98 -20.19 10.46
N ASN A 199 20.80 -20.78 10.70
CA ASN A 199 19.69 -20.88 9.74
C ASN A 199 19.30 -19.51 9.13
N ARG A 200 19.54 -18.43 9.86
CA ARG A 200 19.33 -17.05 9.43
C ARG A 200 20.18 -16.63 8.23
N GLY A 201 21.48 -16.96 8.23
CA GLY A 201 22.39 -16.55 7.15
C GLY A 201 22.05 -17.19 5.81
N PHE A 202 21.68 -18.48 5.83
CA PHE A 202 21.25 -19.19 4.63
C PHE A 202 19.93 -18.65 4.08
N LEU A 203 18.92 -18.47 4.94
CA LEU A 203 17.62 -17.94 4.52
C LEU A 203 17.76 -16.53 3.92
N LYS A 204 18.61 -15.67 4.51
CA LYS A 204 18.92 -14.34 3.98
C LYS A 204 19.52 -14.41 2.56
N LYS A 205 20.43 -15.36 2.32
CA LYS A 205 21.01 -15.61 0.98
C LYS A 205 19.93 -16.01 -0.04
N VAL A 206 19.03 -16.93 0.31
CA VAL A 206 17.95 -17.35 -0.59
C VAL A 206 17.03 -16.17 -0.93
N ILE A 207 16.67 -15.35 0.06
CA ILE A 207 15.85 -14.14 -0.16
C ILE A 207 16.56 -13.19 -1.13
N HIS A 208 17.85 -12.98 -0.93
CA HIS A 208 18.68 -12.11 -1.74
C HIS A 208 18.71 -12.53 -3.22
N GLU A 209 19.10 -13.77 -3.50
CA GLU A 209 19.17 -14.31 -4.87
C GLU A 209 17.81 -14.20 -5.58
N ARG A 210 16.71 -14.39 -4.84
CA ARG A 210 15.36 -14.24 -5.37
C ARG A 210 14.96 -12.78 -5.62
N ILE A 211 15.45 -11.82 -4.83
CA ILE A 211 15.24 -10.39 -5.10
C ILE A 211 16.02 -9.97 -6.35
N GLU A 212 17.29 -10.38 -6.47
CA GLU A 212 18.14 -10.05 -7.62
C GLU A 212 17.60 -10.62 -8.94
N SER A 213 17.04 -11.83 -8.90
CA SER A 213 16.38 -12.44 -10.05
C SER A 213 14.98 -11.88 -10.33
N GLY A 214 14.49 -10.92 -9.54
CA GLY A 214 13.18 -10.30 -9.71
C GLY A 214 12.00 -11.16 -9.27
N ASN A 215 12.25 -12.29 -8.60
CA ASN A 215 11.22 -13.22 -8.12
C ASN A 215 10.59 -12.79 -6.79
N LEU A 216 11.28 -11.98 -5.98
CA LEU A 216 10.76 -11.42 -4.73
C LEU A 216 10.88 -9.90 -4.69
N SER A 217 9.92 -9.27 -3.99
CA SER A 217 9.98 -7.84 -3.68
C SER A 217 11.02 -7.57 -2.58
N SER A 218 11.71 -6.43 -2.64
CA SER A 218 12.66 -6.01 -1.60
C SER A 218 12.02 -5.89 -0.20
N HIS A 219 10.70 -5.69 -0.11
CA HIS A 219 9.97 -5.68 1.17
C HIS A 219 10.12 -6.96 1.98
N ILE A 220 10.35 -8.09 1.30
CA ILE A 220 10.58 -9.39 1.95
C ILE A 220 11.85 -9.34 2.82
N LEU A 221 12.88 -8.60 2.39
CA LEU A 221 14.10 -8.42 3.16
C LEU A 221 13.85 -7.64 4.46
N GLY A 222 13.01 -6.61 4.41
CA GLY A 222 12.57 -5.88 5.60
C GLY A 222 11.89 -6.81 6.61
N ILE A 223 10.95 -7.63 6.13
CA ILE A 223 10.27 -8.64 6.95
C ILE A 223 11.26 -9.62 7.58
N HIS A 224 12.21 -10.14 6.80
CA HIS A 224 13.25 -11.05 7.29
C HIS A 224 14.16 -10.40 8.35
N ASN A 225 14.36 -9.09 8.27
CA ASN A 225 15.05 -8.30 9.29
C ASN A 225 14.13 -7.96 10.49
N ARG A 226 12.98 -8.64 10.62
CA ARG A 226 11.97 -8.44 11.67
C ARG A 226 11.38 -7.04 11.72
N PHE A 227 11.34 -6.40 10.56
CA PHE A 227 10.83 -5.04 10.41
C PHE A 227 9.70 -5.02 9.37
N TYR A 228 8.51 -4.60 9.79
CA TYR A 228 7.40 -4.39 8.87
C TYR A 228 6.73 -3.03 9.13
N TRP A 229 6.48 -2.26 8.08
CA TRP A 229 5.80 -0.97 8.17
C TRP A 229 4.38 -1.08 7.61
N HIS A 230 3.39 -0.74 8.42
CA HIS A 230 1.98 -0.72 8.00
C HIS A 230 1.80 0.30 6.89
N ARG A 231 1.19 -0.15 5.79
CA ARG A 231 0.59 0.76 4.82
C ARG A 231 -0.47 1.60 5.51
N MET A 232 -0.52 2.90 5.22
CA MET A 232 -1.61 3.76 5.67
C MET A 232 -2.48 4.09 4.49
N LEU A 233 -3.71 3.59 4.50
CA LEU A 233 -4.73 4.10 3.61
C LEU A 233 -5.26 5.42 4.14
N VAL A 234 -5.69 6.32 3.24
CA VAL A 234 -6.27 7.62 3.61
C VAL A 234 -7.44 7.42 4.59
N GLU A 235 -8.18 6.32 4.41
CA GLU A 235 -9.36 5.98 5.17
C GLU A 235 -9.05 5.33 6.53
N ASP A 236 -7.81 4.89 6.76
CA ASP A 236 -7.36 4.35 8.06
C ASP A 236 -7.17 5.45 9.13
N ILE A 237 -7.28 6.72 8.74
CA ILE A 237 -7.14 7.88 9.63
C ILE A 237 -8.38 8.05 10.54
N ASP A 238 -9.53 7.47 10.18
CA ASP A 238 -10.78 7.62 10.93
C ASP A 238 -10.89 6.65 12.14
N HIS A 239 -11.34 7.21 13.28
CA HIS A 239 -10.80 6.91 14.62
C HIS A 239 -11.27 5.64 15.36
N TYR A 240 -12.08 4.76 14.76
CA TYR A 240 -12.84 3.75 15.55
C TYR A 240 -12.71 2.28 15.11
N LYS A 241 -12.01 1.98 14.02
CA LYS A 241 -11.91 0.61 13.49
C LYS A 241 -10.45 0.22 13.26
N PRO A 242 -10.07 -1.05 13.42
CA PRO A 242 -8.75 -1.50 13.02
C PRO A 242 -8.58 -1.29 11.50
N GLY A 243 -7.47 -0.66 11.10
CA GLY A 243 -7.11 -0.53 9.69
C GLY A 243 -6.86 -1.91 9.05
N ILE A 244 -6.88 -1.95 7.72
CA ILE A 244 -6.71 -3.22 6.97
C ILE A 244 -5.41 -3.93 7.32
N GLU A 245 -4.34 -3.18 7.56
CA GLU A 245 -3.06 -3.74 7.98
C GLU A 245 -3.20 -4.53 9.28
N HIS A 246 -3.89 -4.02 10.29
CA HIS A 246 -4.08 -4.76 11.54
C HIS A 246 -4.86 -6.07 11.31
N LEU A 247 -5.88 -6.04 10.46
CA LEU A 247 -6.72 -7.20 10.15
C LEU A 247 -5.97 -8.28 9.36
N LEU A 248 -4.95 -7.89 8.59
CA LEU A 248 -4.10 -8.79 7.81
C LEU A 248 -2.95 -9.42 8.62
N SER A 249 -2.86 -9.13 9.92
CA SER A 249 -1.84 -9.69 10.82
C SER A 249 -1.80 -11.22 10.82
N GLY A 250 -2.95 -11.90 10.67
CA GLY A 250 -3.01 -13.35 10.57
C GLY A 250 -2.32 -13.90 9.30
N LEU A 251 -2.56 -13.28 8.15
CA LEU A 251 -1.90 -13.64 6.90
C LEU A 251 -0.41 -13.31 6.94
N ARG A 252 -0.03 -12.16 7.51
CA ARG A 252 1.37 -11.78 7.76
C ARG A 252 2.08 -12.75 8.68
N SER A 253 1.44 -13.20 9.75
CA SER A 253 1.99 -14.20 10.68
C SER A 253 2.41 -15.49 9.95
N CYS A 254 1.66 -15.90 8.93
CA CYS A 254 2.02 -17.04 8.07
C CYS A 254 3.22 -16.73 7.17
N ILE A 255 3.25 -15.53 6.58
CA ILE A 255 4.38 -15.04 5.78
C ILE A 255 5.66 -14.98 6.63
N TYR A 256 5.59 -14.51 7.86
CA TYR A 256 6.71 -14.48 8.80
C TYR A 256 7.24 -15.88 9.08
N ARG A 257 6.36 -16.87 9.22
CA ARG A 257 6.79 -18.26 9.44
C ARG A 257 7.63 -18.78 8.26
N MET A 258 7.30 -18.38 7.03
CA MET A 258 8.09 -18.75 5.84
C MET A 258 9.45 -18.03 5.78
N LEU A 259 9.52 -16.81 6.31
CA LEU A 259 10.65 -15.89 6.11
C LEU A 259 11.63 -15.81 7.27
N LEU A 260 11.26 -16.25 8.47
CA LEU A 260 12.11 -16.16 9.65
C LEU A 260 12.69 -17.53 10.04
N PRO A 261 13.84 -17.53 10.72
CA PRO A 261 14.35 -18.72 11.42
C PRO A 261 13.32 -19.33 12.38
N LEU A 262 13.41 -20.64 12.63
CA LEU A 262 12.40 -21.37 13.43
C LEU A 262 12.32 -20.92 14.89
N ASP A 263 13.43 -20.44 15.45
CA ASP A 263 13.60 -19.88 16.79
C ASP A 263 13.07 -18.45 16.93
N GLU A 264 12.78 -17.76 15.82
CA GLU A 264 12.14 -16.45 15.86
C GLU A 264 10.61 -16.60 15.92
N HIS A 265 10.02 -15.93 16.90
CA HIS A 265 8.60 -16.08 17.24
C HIS A 265 7.79 -14.79 17.14
N THR A 266 8.45 -13.65 16.93
CA THR A 266 7.78 -12.35 16.86
C THR A 266 8.45 -11.41 15.87
N VAL A 267 7.63 -10.57 15.24
CA VAL A 267 8.04 -9.43 14.41
C VAL A 267 7.54 -8.15 15.05
N VAL A 268 8.35 -7.10 15.02
CA VAL A 268 7.89 -5.76 15.41
C VAL A 268 7.39 -5.07 14.15
N GLU A 269 6.09 -4.83 14.14
CA GLU A 269 5.43 -4.03 13.11
C GLU A 269 5.34 -2.59 13.58
N TYR A 270 5.46 -1.65 12.67
CA TYR A 270 5.36 -0.23 12.96
C TYR A 270 4.21 0.33 12.15
N GLY A 271 3.26 0.96 12.84
CA GLY A 271 2.19 1.72 12.21
C GLY A 271 2.15 3.13 12.77
N GLN A 272 1.39 4.00 12.10
CA GLN A 272 1.05 5.29 12.68
C GLN A 272 -0.24 5.15 13.48
N GLY A 273 -0.19 5.60 14.74
CA GLY A 273 -1.33 5.74 15.62
C GLY A 273 -2.18 6.95 15.31
N ARG A 274 -3.22 7.13 16.12
CA ARG A 274 -4.24 8.19 15.98
C ARG A 274 -3.66 9.61 15.99
N SER A 275 -2.57 9.82 16.71
CA SER A 275 -1.84 11.09 16.84
C SER A 275 -0.75 11.28 15.77
N PHE A 276 -0.67 10.39 14.77
CA PHE A 276 0.47 10.24 13.86
C PHE A 276 1.78 9.82 14.55
N ASP A 277 1.71 9.43 15.82
CA ASP A 277 2.84 8.81 16.53
C ASP A 277 3.09 7.41 16.00
N ILE A 278 4.34 6.98 16.00
CA ILE A 278 4.69 5.62 15.58
C ILE A 278 4.43 4.67 16.73
N ILE A 279 3.56 3.70 16.49
CA ILE A 279 3.21 2.67 17.46
C ILE A 279 3.83 1.36 17.00
N PRO A 280 4.81 0.82 17.75
CA PRO A 280 5.28 -0.53 17.54
C PRO A 280 4.21 -1.52 18.03
N ALA A 281 3.93 -2.53 17.22
CA ALA A 281 3.04 -3.64 17.53
C ALA A 281 3.80 -4.95 17.33
N THR A 282 3.88 -5.77 18.37
CA THR A 282 4.50 -7.09 18.27
C THR A 282 3.49 -8.09 17.71
N VAL A 283 3.79 -8.67 16.56
CA VAL A 283 2.96 -9.69 15.92
C VAL A 283 3.62 -11.07 16.07
N PRO A 284 2.89 -12.08 16.58
CA PRO A 284 3.42 -13.43 16.70
C PRO A 284 3.57 -14.11 15.33
N VAL A 285 4.59 -14.94 15.20
CA VAL A 285 4.83 -15.79 14.03
C VAL A 285 3.96 -17.05 14.13
N ALA A 286 3.36 -17.49 13.03
CA ALA A 286 2.45 -18.63 13.03
C ALA A 286 3.19 -19.91 13.51
N HIS A 287 2.61 -20.63 14.46
CA HIS A 287 3.24 -21.84 15.04
C HIS A 287 2.96 -23.13 14.23
N TRP A 288 2.36 -23.02 13.04
CA TRP A 288 1.97 -24.18 12.25
C TRP A 288 3.18 -24.81 11.56
N LYS A 289 3.61 -25.98 12.07
CA LYS A 289 4.77 -26.74 11.56
C LYS A 289 4.67 -27.17 10.10
N TRP A 290 3.47 -27.16 9.51
CA TRP A 290 3.26 -27.52 8.11
C TRP A 290 3.52 -26.37 7.14
N ILE A 291 3.65 -25.12 7.62
CA ILE A 291 4.08 -24.01 6.76
C ILE A 291 5.57 -24.20 6.48
N PRO A 292 5.98 -24.33 5.20
CA PRO A 292 7.39 -24.51 4.85
C PRO A 292 8.18 -23.22 5.09
N GLN A 293 9.47 -23.34 5.44
CA GLN A 293 10.40 -22.22 5.31
C GLN A 293 10.69 -21.96 3.82
N LEU A 294 11.07 -20.72 3.47
CA LEU A 294 11.22 -20.30 2.07
C LEU A 294 12.20 -21.18 1.27
N ASP A 295 13.26 -21.64 1.90
CA ASP A 295 14.27 -22.53 1.33
C ASP A 295 13.74 -23.94 1.01
N GLN A 296 12.65 -24.35 1.66
CA GLN A 296 11.96 -25.62 1.40
C GLN A 296 10.95 -25.51 0.25
N VAL A 297 10.66 -24.29 -0.22
CA VAL A 297 9.71 -24.05 -1.30
C VAL A 297 10.40 -24.17 -2.65
N ASP A 298 10.01 -25.18 -3.42
CA ASP A 298 10.51 -25.48 -4.74
C ASP A 298 9.55 -24.96 -5.83
N SER A 299 10.10 -24.21 -6.79
CA SER A 299 9.38 -23.70 -7.96
C SER A 299 8.78 -24.79 -8.86
N GLN A 300 9.36 -26.00 -8.87
CA GLN A 300 8.87 -27.12 -9.68
C GLN A 300 7.66 -27.81 -9.04
N LYS A 301 7.41 -27.59 -7.75
CA LYS A 301 6.35 -28.26 -6.98
C LYS A 301 5.07 -27.43 -6.90
N ILE A 302 4.61 -26.96 -8.07
CA ILE A 302 3.46 -26.04 -8.19
C ILE A 302 2.21 -26.57 -7.47
N PHE A 303 1.91 -27.87 -7.55
CA PHE A 303 0.75 -28.44 -6.87
C PHE A 303 0.86 -28.45 -5.33
N GLU A 304 2.05 -28.69 -4.79
CA GLU A 304 2.31 -28.60 -3.35
C GLU A 304 2.19 -27.14 -2.89
N ASN A 305 2.73 -26.21 -3.68
CA ASN A 305 2.66 -24.78 -3.41
C ASN A 305 1.20 -24.29 -3.42
N LEU A 306 0.39 -24.68 -4.41
CA LEU A 306 -1.06 -24.39 -4.45
C LEU A 306 -1.79 -24.99 -3.24
N ARG A 307 -1.39 -26.18 -2.78
CA ARG A 307 -1.96 -26.80 -1.57
C ARG A 307 -1.61 -26.01 -0.32
N THR A 308 -0.37 -25.53 -0.20
CA THR A 308 0.07 -24.67 0.89
C THR A 308 -0.67 -23.34 0.89
N PHE A 309 -0.80 -22.70 -0.28
CA PHE A 309 -1.60 -21.47 -0.46
C PHE A 309 -3.05 -21.68 0.02
N HIS A 310 -3.70 -22.73 -0.48
CA HIS A 310 -5.06 -23.10 -0.07
C HIS A 310 -5.16 -23.28 1.45
N LYS A 311 -4.25 -24.05 2.05
CA LYS A 311 -4.27 -24.31 3.50
C LYS A 311 -4.14 -23.02 4.31
N ILE A 312 -3.23 -22.13 3.92
CA ILE A 312 -3.05 -20.83 4.59
C ILE A 312 -4.32 -20.00 4.48
N MET A 313 -4.86 -19.81 3.28
CA MET A 313 -6.05 -18.97 3.08
C MET A 313 -7.28 -19.49 3.83
N VAL A 314 -7.47 -20.81 3.87
CA VAL A 314 -8.58 -21.45 4.60
C VAL A 314 -8.41 -21.35 6.12
N GLN A 315 -7.18 -21.45 6.61
CA GLN A 315 -6.90 -21.41 8.05
C GLN A 315 -7.21 -20.03 8.67
N LEU A 316 -7.29 -18.99 7.84
CA LEU A 316 -7.70 -17.63 8.22
C LEU A 316 -9.23 -17.47 8.34
N GLU A 317 -10.02 -18.47 7.94
CA GLU A 317 -11.47 -18.45 8.07
C GLU A 317 -11.89 -18.82 9.52
N PRO A 318 -12.69 -17.98 10.21
CA PRO A 318 -13.16 -18.25 11.57
C PRO A 318 -14.12 -19.45 11.59
N GLY A 319 -13.96 -20.35 12.58
CA GLY A 319 -14.90 -21.45 12.83
C GLY A 319 -14.58 -22.78 12.14
N LEU A 320 -13.60 -22.84 11.24
CA LEU A 320 -13.15 -24.07 10.58
C LEU A 320 -12.14 -24.85 11.47
N ARG A 321 -12.66 -25.46 12.54
CA ARG A 321 -11.95 -26.47 13.35
C ARG A 321 -12.53 -27.88 13.20
N THR A 322 -13.57 -28.04 12.37
CA THR A 322 -14.21 -29.33 12.11
C THR A 322 -13.48 -30.04 10.97
N GLY A 323 -13.25 -31.36 11.12
CA GLY A 323 -12.34 -32.16 10.28
C GLY A 323 -12.67 -32.26 8.78
N ASN A 324 -13.75 -31.63 8.32
CA ASN A 324 -14.07 -31.48 6.90
C ASN A 324 -13.50 -30.16 6.39
N TRP A 325 -12.21 -30.17 6.05
CA TRP A 325 -11.56 -29.04 5.36
C TRP A 325 -12.41 -28.62 4.14
N PRO A 326 -12.64 -27.30 3.93
CA PRO A 326 -13.45 -26.84 2.82
C PRO A 326 -12.84 -27.31 1.50
N GLN A 327 -13.71 -27.48 0.51
CA GLN A 327 -13.32 -27.89 -0.83
C GLN A 327 -12.22 -26.99 -1.36
N ASN A 328 -11.17 -27.59 -1.94
CA ASN A 328 -10.11 -26.84 -2.58
C ASN A 328 -10.69 -26.06 -3.76
N TRP A 329 -10.83 -24.73 -3.62
CA TRP A 329 -11.46 -23.85 -4.59
C TRP A 329 -10.65 -23.72 -5.87
N ILE A 330 -9.32 -23.89 -5.81
CA ILE A 330 -8.46 -24.01 -6.99
C ILE A 330 -8.80 -25.27 -7.78
N LYS A 331 -9.05 -26.40 -7.10
CA LYS A 331 -9.50 -27.63 -7.77
C LYS A 331 -10.90 -27.48 -8.37
N ARG A 332 -11.80 -26.75 -7.70
CA ARG A 332 -13.20 -26.59 -8.12
C ARG A 332 -13.38 -25.61 -9.27
N TYR A 333 -12.75 -24.43 -9.20
CA TYR A 333 -12.97 -23.34 -10.15
C TYR A 333 -11.78 -23.09 -11.09
N GLY A 334 -10.69 -23.86 -10.95
CA GLY A 334 -9.42 -23.62 -11.62
C GLY A 334 -8.55 -22.61 -10.88
N ARG A 335 -7.29 -22.48 -11.30
CA ARG A 335 -6.25 -21.69 -10.60
C ARG A 335 -6.62 -20.21 -10.49
N ARG A 336 -7.03 -19.59 -11.61
CA ARG A 336 -7.40 -18.16 -11.64
C ARG A 336 -8.62 -17.85 -10.78
N ASN A 337 -9.75 -18.52 -11.04
CA ASN A 337 -10.99 -18.24 -10.32
C ASN A 337 -10.95 -18.71 -8.86
N GLY A 338 -10.24 -19.80 -8.56
CA GLY A 338 -10.03 -20.27 -7.19
C GLY A 338 -9.22 -19.27 -6.36
N PHE A 339 -8.18 -18.65 -6.94
CA PHE A 339 -7.43 -17.58 -6.30
C PHE A 339 -8.31 -16.36 -6.00
N LEU A 340 -9.09 -15.90 -6.98
CA LEU A 340 -10.03 -14.79 -6.81
C LEU A 340 -11.10 -15.11 -5.75
N PHE A 341 -11.56 -16.36 -5.71
CA PHE A 341 -12.48 -16.84 -4.68
C PHE A 341 -11.88 -16.67 -3.28
N TYR A 342 -10.63 -17.09 -3.04
CA TYR A 342 -9.97 -16.91 -1.75
C TYR A 342 -9.89 -15.43 -1.34
N CYS A 343 -9.53 -14.55 -2.28
CA CYS A 343 -9.41 -13.12 -2.00
C CYS A 343 -10.77 -12.50 -1.66
N LEU A 344 -11.82 -12.79 -2.43
CA LEU A 344 -13.17 -12.30 -2.20
C LEU A 344 -13.77 -12.87 -0.90
N ARG A 345 -13.55 -14.15 -0.64
CA ARG A 345 -14.00 -14.81 0.60
C ARG A 345 -13.35 -14.17 1.82
N TYR A 346 -12.03 -13.97 1.77
CA TYR A 346 -11.32 -13.35 2.88
C TYR A 346 -11.73 -11.89 3.08
N PHE A 347 -11.90 -11.14 1.98
CA PHE A 347 -12.45 -9.78 2.02
C PHE A 347 -13.81 -9.75 2.71
N LEU A 348 -14.70 -10.65 2.34
CA LEU A 348 -16.04 -10.72 2.94
C LEU A 348 -15.98 -11.06 4.43
N LEU A 349 -15.18 -12.04 4.83
CA LEU A 349 -15.02 -12.43 6.24
C LEU A 349 -14.51 -11.30 7.14
N LEU A 350 -13.66 -10.43 6.59
CA LEU A 350 -13.17 -9.26 7.30
C LEU A 350 -14.21 -8.14 7.39
N ASN A 351 -15.12 -8.02 6.42
CA ASN A 351 -15.90 -6.79 6.21
C ASN A 351 -17.42 -6.93 6.34
N TRP A 352 -17.95 -8.15 6.26
CA TRP A 352 -19.38 -8.40 6.40
C TRP A 352 -19.81 -8.19 7.85
N GLN A 353 -20.72 -7.24 8.09
CA GLN A 353 -21.19 -6.84 9.43
C GLN A 353 -20.05 -6.52 10.43
N ARG A 354 -18.85 -6.22 9.91
CA ARG A 354 -17.61 -6.02 10.67
C ARG A 354 -16.77 -4.97 9.97
N ASN A 355 -15.86 -4.32 10.69
CA ASN A 355 -14.89 -3.36 10.14
C ASN A 355 -15.54 -2.33 9.21
N ILE A 356 -15.54 -2.48 7.89
CA ILE A 356 -16.19 -1.50 7.00
C ILE A 356 -17.71 -1.71 6.84
N TRP A 357 -18.32 -2.81 7.30
CA TRP A 357 -19.77 -3.08 7.15
C TRP A 357 -20.20 -3.00 5.69
N ILE A 358 -19.62 -3.84 4.83
CA ILE A 358 -19.98 -3.86 3.41
C ILE A 358 -21.44 -4.28 3.22
N SER A 359 -22.18 -3.59 2.34
CA SER A 359 -23.53 -3.99 1.95
C SER A 359 -23.50 -5.11 0.90
N GLU A 360 -24.63 -5.77 0.68
CA GLU A 360 -24.75 -6.81 -0.34
C GLU A 360 -24.46 -6.24 -1.74
N ASP A 361 -25.08 -5.12 -2.09
CA ASP A 361 -24.87 -4.45 -3.38
C ASP A 361 -23.40 -4.04 -3.59
N GLU A 362 -22.75 -3.52 -2.56
CA GLU A 362 -21.32 -3.15 -2.61
C GLU A 362 -20.44 -4.38 -2.86
N PHE A 363 -20.75 -5.50 -2.22
CA PHE A 363 -20.03 -6.76 -2.44
C PHE A 363 -20.29 -7.32 -3.84
N LEU A 364 -21.53 -7.30 -4.32
CA LEU A 364 -21.89 -7.77 -5.65
C LEU A 364 -21.28 -6.90 -6.76
N ALA A 365 -21.15 -5.58 -6.54
CA ALA A 365 -20.39 -4.70 -7.43
C ALA A 365 -18.90 -5.08 -7.46
N LEU A 366 -18.30 -5.35 -6.30
CA LEU A 366 -16.89 -5.76 -6.20
C LEU A 366 -16.68 -7.13 -6.88
N PHE A 367 -17.57 -8.08 -6.63
CA PHE A 367 -17.59 -9.38 -7.28
C PHE A 367 -17.67 -9.22 -8.80
N SER A 368 -18.59 -8.37 -9.27
CA SER A 368 -18.77 -8.12 -10.70
C SER A 368 -17.54 -7.47 -11.33
N LEU A 369 -16.88 -6.52 -10.65
CA LEU A 369 -15.62 -5.95 -11.11
C LEU A 369 -14.55 -7.04 -11.35
N VAL A 370 -14.47 -8.02 -10.44
CA VAL A 370 -13.45 -9.08 -10.49
C VAL A 370 -13.69 -10.08 -11.63
N PHE A 371 -14.94 -10.33 -12.01
CA PHE A 371 -15.30 -11.34 -13.01
C PHE A 371 -15.81 -10.78 -14.35
N ALA A 372 -16.09 -9.48 -14.46
CA ALA A 372 -16.53 -8.87 -15.70
C ALA A 372 -15.38 -8.66 -16.69
N THR A 373 -15.70 -8.71 -17.98
CA THR A 373 -14.87 -8.12 -19.02
C THR A 373 -14.84 -6.61 -18.87
N LYS A 374 -13.65 -6.04 -18.69
CA LYS A 374 -13.47 -4.60 -18.47
C LYS A 374 -13.58 -3.81 -19.76
N ASN A 375 -14.62 -2.98 -19.89
CA ASN A 375 -14.66 -1.93 -20.89
C ASN A 375 -14.19 -0.60 -20.29
N GLU A 376 -12.89 -0.52 -20.01
CA GLU A 376 -12.31 0.60 -19.27
C GLU A 376 -12.45 1.93 -20.02
N ILE A 377 -12.26 1.91 -21.35
CA ILE A 377 -12.28 3.09 -22.21
C ILE A 377 -13.62 3.81 -22.13
N GLU A 378 -14.72 3.07 -22.26
CA GLU A 378 -16.06 3.65 -22.21
C GLU A 378 -16.35 4.31 -20.86
N TYR A 379 -15.98 3.64 -19.76
CA TYR A 379 -16.24 4.17 -18.43
C TYR A 379 -15.30 5.32 -18.04
N GLN A 380 -14.15 5.46 -18.67
CA GLN A 380 -13.25 6.60 -18.46
C GLN A 380 -13.85 7.92 -18.98
N GLU A 381 -14.74 7.89 -19.97
CA GLU A 381 -15.39 9.07 -20.53
C GLU A 381 -16.53 9.60 -19.65
N VAL A 382 -17.01 8.77 -18.71
CA VAL A 382 -18.08 9.15 -17.80
C VAL A 382 -17.49 9.93 -16.63
N ALA A 383 -17.87 11.21 -16.51
CA ALA A 383 -17.40 12.10 -15.45
C ALA A 383 -18.05 11.76 -14.09
N ILE A 384 -17.64 10.65 -13.48
CA ILE A 384 -18.17 10.17 -12.19
C ILE A 384 -17.08 10.29 -11.12
N PRO A 385 -17.30 11.12 -10.08
CA PRO A 385 -16.36 11.19 -8.97
C PRO A 385 -16.51 9.95 -8.05
N PRO A 386 -15.41 9.32 -7.59
CA PRO A 386 -15.49 8.31 -6.54
C PRO A 386 -15.97 8.93 -5.21
N SER A 387 -16.73 8.17 -4.42
CA SER A 387 -17.00 8.53 -3.01
C SER A 387 -15.86 8.01 -2.12
N ALA A 388 -15.71 8.55 -0.91
CA ALA A 388 -14.76 8.00 0.06
C ALA A 388 -15.00 6.50 0.29
N ARG A 389 -16.27 6.10 0.43
CA ARG A 389 -16.69 4.70 0.57
C ARG A 389 -16.22 3.79 -0.58
N CYS A 390 -16.38 4.28 -1.81
CA CYS A 390 -15.93 3.61 -3.02
C CYS A 390 -14.41 3.37 -2.99
N ILE A 391 -13.63 4.38 -2.57
CA ILE A 391 -12.17 4.26 -2.48
C ILE A 391 -11.78 3.27 -1.36
N THR A 392 -12.44 3.34 -0.19
CA THR A 392 -12.16 2.44 0.94
C THR A 392 -12.27 0.97 0.55
N ILE A 393 -13.41 0.56 -0.03
CA ILE A 393 -13.69 -0.84 -0.39
C ILE A 393 -12.65 -1.34 -1.41
N TYR A 394 -12.34 -0.51 -2.40
CA TYR A 394 -11.37 -0.84 -3.44
C TYR A 394 -9.97 -1.05 -2.89
N ASN A 395 -9.48 -0.12 -2.05
CA ASN A 395 -8.17 -0.19 -1.45
C ASN A 395 -8.04 -1.42 -0.53
N TRP A 396 -9.07 -1.72 0.26
CA TRP A 396 -9.07 -2.89 1.15
C TRP A 396 -8.99 -4.20 0.36
N PHE A 397 -9.71 -4.32 -0.76
CA PHE A 397 -9.60 -5.48 -1.62
C PHE A 397 -8.23 -5.57 -2.31
N GLN A 398 -7.68 -4.44 -2.76
CA GLN A 398 -6.32 -4.39 -3.32
C GLN A 398 -5.26 -4.83 -2.32
N ASP A 399 -5.37 -4.47 -1.04
CA ASP A 399 -4.41 -4.89 -0.03
C ASP A 399 -4.48 -6.40 0.22
N ILE A 400 -5.68 -6.97 0.37
CA ILE A 400 -5.84 -8.42 0.45
C ILE A 400 -5.19 -9.12 -0.75
N TYR A 401 -5.48 -8.61 -1.95
CA TYR A 401 -4.91 -9.15 -3.18
C TYR A 401 -3.39 -9.03 -3.20
N ARG A 402 -2.83 -7.90 -2.78
CA ARG A 402 -1.37 -7.69 -2.67
C ARG A 402 -0.75 -8.72 -1.74
N TYR A 403 -1.33 -8.98 -0.57
CA TYR A 403 -0.81 -10.00 0.34
C TYR A 403 -0.91 -11.41 -0.23
N ALA A 404 -2.03 -11.75 -0.86
CA ALA A 404 -2.20 -13.06 -1.49
C ALA A 404 -1.29 -13.26 -2.71
N TYR A 405 -1.13 -12.24 -3.57
CA TYR A 405 -0.40 -12.31 -4.84
C TYR A 405 1.08 -11.97 -4.70
N VAL A 406 1.40 -10.79 -4.17
CA VAL A 406 2.77 -10.24 -4.12
C VAL A 406 3.58 -10.89 -3.01
N PHE A 407 2.97 -11.12 -1.84
CA PHE A 407 3.68 -11.74 -0.72
C PHE A 407 3.57 -13.26 -0.79
N LEU A 408 2.40 -13.82 -0.48
CA LEU A 408 2.25 -15.27 -0.38
C LEU A 408 2.48 -15.97 -1.73
N GLY A 409 1.92 -15.43 -2.81
CA GLY A 409 2.06 -15.98 -4.16
C GLY A 409 3.52 -15.98 -4.66
N SER A 410 4.32 -14.96 -4.37
CA SER A 410 5.74 -14.93 -4.78
C SER A 410 6.58 -15.92 -3.97
N LEU A 411 6.36 -16.00 -2.66
CA LEU A 411 7.06 -16.95 -1.79
C LEU A 411 6.81 -18.40 -2.22
N LEU A 412 5.62 -18.68 -2.75
CA LEU A 412 5.17 -19.98 -3.23
C LEU A 412 5.41 -20.22 -4.74
N TYR A 413 6.04 -19.31 -5.47
CA TYR A 413 6.19 -19.38 -6.93
C TYR A 413 4.87 -19.55 -7.70
N LEU A 414 3.78 -18.93 -7.24
CA LEU A 414 2.44 -19.06 -7.81
C LEU A 414 1.97 -17.85 -8.62
N GLN A 415 2.75 -16.77 -8.68
CA GLN A 415 2.32 -15.53 -9.36
C GLN A 415 1.94 -15.72 -10.83
N HIS A 416 2.59 -16.68 -11.52
CA HIS A 416 2.29 -17.02 -12.91
C HIS A 416 0.98 -17.81 -13.08
N GLU A 417 0.48 -18.41 -11.99
CA GLU A 417 -0.78 -19.17 -11.98
C GLU A 417 -2.00 -18.32 -11.65
N PHE A 418 -1.76 -17.13 -11.11
CA PHE A 418 -2.78 -16.20 -10.65
C PHE A 418 -2.97 -15.08 -11.68
N PRO A 419 -4.19 -14.52 -11.77
CA PRO A 419 -4.40 -13.33 -12.59
C PRO A 419 -3.47 -12.20 -12.11
N LYS A 420 -3.06 -11.32 -13.01
CA LYS A 420 -2.27 -10.16 -12.65
C LYS A 420 -3.17 -9.02 -12.15
N PRO A 421 -2.68 -8.12 -11.28
CA PRO A 421 -3.48 -6.99 -10.79
C PRO A 421 -4.16 -6.17 -11.91
N GLU A 422 -3.47 -5.89 -13.02
CA GLU A 422 -4.01 -5.13 -14.15
C GLU A 422 -5.20 -5.82 -14.85
N GLU A 423 -5.29 -7.15 -14.74
CA GLU A 423 -6.42 -7.91 -15.29
C GLU A 423 -7.66 -7.81 -14.41
N ILE A 424 -7.52 -7.48 -13.12
CA ILE A 424 -8.60 -7.49 -12.12
C ILE A 424 -9.05 -6.08 -11.72
N PHE A 425 -8.09 -5.18 -11.51
CA PHE A 425 -8.36 -3.82 -11.03
C PHE A 425 -8.58 -2.83 -12.17
N SER A 426 -9.70 -2.09 -12.13
CA SER A 426 -9.95 -0.95 -13.02
C SER A 426 -10.73 0.10 -12.26
N GLY A 427 -10.12 1.26 -12.06
CA GLY A 427 -10.69 2.33 -11.24
C GLY A 427 -11.95 2.93 -11.85
N SER A 428 -11.99 3.13 -13.17
CA SER A 428 -13.19 3.68 -13.82
C SER A 428 -14.36 2.69 -13.76
N VAL A 429 -14.14 1.42 -14.11
CA VAL A 429 -15.16 0.35 -14.01
C VAL A 429 -15.69 0.28 -12.58
N TRP A 430 -14.80 0.23 -11.58
CA TRP A 430 -15.18 0.17 -10.17
C TRP A 430 -16.07 1.33 -9.75
N VAL A 431 -15.69 2.56 -10.12
CA VAL A 431 -16.47 3.75 -9.77
C VAL A 431 -17.86 3.66 -10.37
N VAL A 432 -18.01 3.27 -11.64
CA VAL A 432 -19.33 3.15 -12.26
C VAL A 432 -20.16 2.03 -11.63
N TYR A 433 -19.55 0.86 -11.39
CA TYR A 433 -20.23 -0.29 -10.78
C TYR A 433 -20.73 0.04 -9.38
N HIS A 434 -19.85 0.55 -8.51
CA HIS A 434 -20.24 0.99 -7.16
C HIS A 434 -21.33 2.07 -7.22
N ARG A 435 -21.24 3.00 -8.18
CA ARG A 435 -22.22 4.07 -8.32
C ARG A 435 -23.58 3.58 -8.82
N SER A 436 -23.59 2.46 -9.54
CA SER A 436 -24.83 1.81 -9.98
C SER A 436 -25.63 1.20 -8.83
N CYS A 437 -25.00 0.92 -7.68
CA CYS A 437 -25.66 0.42 -6.48
C CYS A 437 -26.44 1.50 -5.70
N ASP A 438 -26.04 2.77 -5.80
CA ASP A 438 -26.55 3.86 -4.98
C ASP A 438 -27.41 4.84 -5.79
N ILE A 439 -28.57 4.39 -6.27
CA ILE A 439 -29.46 5.19 -7.14
C ILE A 439 -30.14 6.33 -6.38
N ASN A 440 -30.33 6.19 -5.07
CA ASN A 440 -31.12 7.12 -4.24
C ASN A 440 -30.42 8.46 -3.96
N TYR A 441 -29.15 8.61 -4.33
CA TYR A 441 -28.36 9.80 -3.99
C TYR A 441 -28.38 10.93 -5.04
N TYR A 442 -29.16 10.84 -6.14
CA TYR A 442 -28.98 11.76 -7.27
C TYR A 442 -30.15 12.72 -7.57
N PRO A 443 -29.82 14.02 -7.80
CA PRO A 443 -30.78 14.98 -8.35
C PRO A 443 -31.12 14.64 -9.81
N PRO A 444 -32.36 14.93 -10.26
CA PRO A 444 -32.84 14.62 -11.61
C PRO A 444 -32.00 15.20 -12.77
N ALA A 445 -31.13 16.17 -12.52
CA ALA A 445 -30.32 16.87 -13.52
C ALA A 445 -29.02 16.15 -13.95
N SER A 446 -28.80 14.89 -13.56
CA SER A 446 -27.65 14.11 -14.01
C SER A 446 -27.66 13.93 -15.54
N ARG A 447 -26.54 14.28 -16.20
CA ARG A 447 -26.35 14.30 -17.66
C ARG A 447 -26.81 12.96 -18.29
N PRO A 448 -27.47 12.94 -19.48
CA PRO A 448 -27.98 11.71 -20.12
C PRO A 448 -26.94 10.58 -20.25
N ASN A 449 -25.68 10.93 -20.50
CA ASN A 449 -24.57 9.99 -20.62
C ASN A 449 -24.26 9.25 -19.31
N PHE A 450 -24.45 9.92 -18.15
CA PHE A 450 -24.28 9.30 -16.83
C PHE A 450 -25.30 8.19 -16.60
N ARG A 451 -26.59 8.48 -16.82
CA ARG A 451 -27.67 7.50 -16.63
C ARG A 451 -27.49 6.30 -17.54
N LYS A 452 -27.20 6.54 -18.82
CA LYS A 452 -26.93 5.48 -19.80
C LYS A 452 -25.77 4.57 -19.36
N ALA A 453 -24.68 5.14 -18.84
CA ALA A 453 -23.55 4.36 -18.35
C ALA A 453 -23.89 3.55 -17.09
N VAL A 454 -24.62 4.13 -16.14
CA VAL A 454 -25.05 3.45 -14.92
C VAL A 454 -26.02 2.30 -15.23
N ASP A 455 -27.00 2.51 -16.11
CA ASP A 455 -27.96 1.48 -16.52
C ASP A 455 -27.26 0.34 -17.26
N LYS A 456 -26.27 0.66 -18.09
CA LYS A 456 -25.44 -0.35 -18.77
C LYS A 456 -24.62 -1.15 -17.76
N ALA A 457 -23.90 -0.48 -16.86
CA ALA A 457 -23.09 -1.13 -15.84
C ALA A 457 -23.94 -2.05 -14.96
N ARG A 458 -25.15 -1.64 -14.58
CA ARG A 458 -26.08 -2.48 -13.83
C ARG A 458 -26.45 -3.75 -14.59
N LYS A 459 -26.77 -3.66 -15.88
CA LYS A 459 -27.05 -4.85 -16.72
C LYS A 459 -25.84 -5.78 -16.83
N GLU A 460 -24.64 -5.23 -16.95
CA GLU A 460 -23.39 -6.01 -16.97
C GLU A 460 -23.17 -6.73 -15.63
N MET A 461 -23.37 -6.03 -14.52
CA MET A 461 -23.29 -6.62 -13.18
C MET A 461 -24.31 -7.76 -13.01
N ASP A 462 -25.57 -7.52 -13.35
CA ASP A 462 -26.65 -8.52 -13.24
C ASP A 462 -26.33 -9.78 -14.07
N SER A 463 -25.76 -9.60 -15.26
CA SER A 463 -25.33 -10.72 -16.12
C SER A 463 -24.22 -11.55 -15.45
N VAL A 464 -23.20 -10.89 -14.88
CA VAL A 464 -22.09 -11.58 -14.19
C VAL A 464 -22.59 -12.30 -12.94
N ILE A 465 -23.45 -11.65 -12.16
CA ILE A 465 -24.06 -12.23 -10.96
C ILE A 465 -24.88 -13.47 -11.34
N HIS A 466 -25.69 -13.40 -12.39
CA HIS A 466 -26.49 -14.53 -12.84
C HIS A 466 -25.64 -15.72 -13.29
N GLU A 467 -24.64 -15.49 -14.14
CA GLU A 467 -23.72 -16.52 -14.62
C GLU A 467 -22.97 -17.21 -13.46
N ARG A 468 -22.59 -16.42 -12.45
CA ARG A 468 -21.73 -16.87 -11.34
C ARG A 468 -22.47 -17.09 -10.03
N ARG A 469 -23.81 -17.18 -10.05
CA ARG A 469 -24.65 -17.39 -8.85
C ARG A 469 -24.16 -18.54 -7.96
N HIS A 470 -23.64 -19.60 -8.59
CA HIS A 470 -23.14 -20.77 -7.90
C HIS A 470 -21.88 -20.44 -7.08
N MET A 471 -20.97 -19.60 -7.58
CA MET A 471 -19.79 -19.14 -6.84
C MET A 471 -20.20 -18.24 -5.69
N ILE A 472 -21.13 -17.31 -5.94
CA ILE A 472 -21.65 -16.40 -4.91
C ILE A 472 -22.21 -17.22 -3.74
N ARG A 473 -23.05 -18.23 -4.02
CA ARG A 473 -23.60 -19.12 -2.99
C ARG A 473 -22.54 -19.75 -2.08
N TYR A 474 -21.37 -20.11 -2.60
CA TYR A 474 -20.27 -20.64 -1.77
C TYR A 474 -19.43 -19.54 -1.11
N LEU A 475 -19.25 -18.39 -1.75
CA LEU A 475 -18.54 -17.24 -1.17
C LEU A 475 -19.24 -16.71 0.07
N VAL A 476 -20.56 -16.82 0.10
CA VAL A 476 -21.42 -16.27 1.16
C VAL A 476 -21.78 -17.30 2.22
N ASP A 477 -21.55 -18.59 1.96
CA ASP A 477 -21.88 -19.69 2.87
C ASP A 477 -21.19 -19.50 4.23
N GLY A 478 -21.95 -19.68 5.31
CA GLY A 478 -21.48 -19.43 6.68
C GLY A 478 -21.10 -17.98 7.01
N VAL A 479 -21.36 -17.02 6.11
CA VAL A 479 -21.13 -15.57 6.35
C VAL A 479 -22.42 -14.77 6.23
N PHE A 480 -23.29 -15.15 5.30
CA PHE A 480 -24.63 -14.60 5.11
C PHE A 480 -25.70 -15.63 5.47
N TYR A 481 -26.85 -15.15 5.92
CA TYR A 481 -28.13 -15.83 5.69
C TYR A 481 -28.73 -15.26 4.41
N PHE A 482 -28.80 -16.05 3.34
CA PHE A 482 -29.67 -15.70 2.22
C PHE A 482 -31.12 -16.04 2.62
N GLN A 483 -32.05 -15.11 2.42
CA GLN A 483 -33.42 -15.50 2.10
C GLN A 483 -33.39 -15.85 0.61
N ASP A 484 -33.77 -17.07 0.26
CA ASP A 484 -33.71 -17.61 -1.12
C ASP A 484 -34.37 -16.70 -2.16
#